data_AF-A0A7J2HXT4-F1
#
_entry.id   AF-A0A7J2HXT4-F1
#
_cell.length_a   1.000
_cell.length_b   1.000
_cell.length_c   1.000
_cell.angle_alpha   90.00
_cell.angle_beta   90.00
_cell.angle_gamma   90.00
#
_symmetry.space_group_name_H-M   'P 1'
#
loop_
_entity.id
_entity.type
_entity.pdbx_description
1 polymer ?
#
loop_
_entity_poly.entity_id
_entity_poly.type
_entity_poly.pdbx_seq_one_letter_code
_entity_poly.pdbx_strand_id
1 'polypeptide(L)'
;GLRTQNVIRMYLKELFDSLEELNVTTIATSEIPTGTNTLSRYGVEEFLASGVIVLRLIREGTVFSRELYVRKMRGVNHSLNAYPFVIQYGRGIVISI
;
A
#
# COMPACT_ATOMS: atom_id res chain seq x y z
N GLY A 1 -1.35 -21.16 -12.71
CA GLY A 1 -0.24 -20.45 -13.37
C GLY A 1 -0.70 -19.06 -13.78
N LEU A 2 -0.89 -18.81 -15.07
CA LEU A 2 -1.33 -17.49 -15.59
C LEU A 2 -2.85 -17.23 -15.49
N ARG A 3 -3.69 -18.24 -15.74
CA ARG A 3 -5.16 -18.06 -15.77
C ARG A 3 -5.70 -17.51 -14.44
N THR A 4 -5.21 -18.02 -13.32
CA THR A 4 -5.61 -17.57 -11.97
C THR A 4 -5.22 -16.11 -11.72
N GLN A 5 -4.04 -15.67 -12.15
CA GLN A 5 -3.60 -14.27 -11.98
C GLN A 5 -4.46 -13.29 -12.79
N ASN A 6 -4.81 -13.66 -14.03
CA ASN A 6 -5.72 -12.84 -14.85
C ASN A 6 -7.11 -12.73 -14.23
N VAL A 7 -7.64 -13.84 -13.70
CA VAL A 7 -8.93 -13.85 -13.00
C VAL A 7 -8.91 -12.92 -11.79
N ILE A 8 -7.88 -13.00 -10.94
CA ILE A 8 -7.73 -12.12 -9.77
C ILE A 8 -7.64 -10.65 -10.19
N ARG A 9 -6.89 -10.36 -11.26
CA ARG A 9 -6.78 -9.00 -11.81
C ARG A 9 -8.13 -8.44 -12.25
N MET A 10 -8.95 -9.25 -12.93
CA MET A 10 -10.27 -8.84 -13.37
C MET A 10 -11.19 -8.57 -12.18
N TYR A 11 -11.24 -9.47 -11.19
CA TYR A 11 -12.05 -9.27 -9.98
C TYR A 11 -11.66 -8.03 -9.20
N LEU A 12 -10.35 -7.79 -9.03
CA LEU A 12 -9.88 -6.57 -8.38
C LEU A 12 -10.30 -5.33 -9.17
N LYS A 13 -10.14 -5.34 -10.50
CA LYS A 13 -10.58 -4.22 -11.33
C LYS A 13 -12.07 -3.94 -11.14
N GLU A 14 -12.92 -4.96 -11.22
CA GLU A 14 -14.37 -4.83 -11.04
C GLU A 14 -14.72 -4.27 -9.65
N LEU A 15 -14.02 -4.72 -8.60
CA LEU A 15 -14.20 -4.19 -7.24
C LEU A 15 -13.83 -2.70 -7.15
N PHE A 16 -12.68 -2.32 -7.69
CA PHE A 16 -12.23 -0.91 -7.68
C PHE A 16 -13.17 -0.02 -8.49
N ASP A 17 -13.57 -0.45 -9.69
CA ASP A 17 -14.53 0.27 -10.53
C ASP A 17 -15.87 0.47 -9.77
N SER A 18 -16.37 -0.58 -9.11
CA SER A 18 -17.62 -0.50 -8.33
C SER A 18 -17.51 0.49 -7.16
N LEU A 19 -16.36 0.54 -6.48
CA LEU A 19 -16.11 1.50 -5.40
C LEU A 19 -15.99 2.93 -5.91
N GLU A 20 -15.39 3.14 -7.08
CA GLU A 20 -15.33 4.43 -7.76
C GLU A 20 -16.72 4.91 -8.17
N GLU A 21 -17.57 4.02 -8.71
CA GLU A 21 -18.96 4.32 -9.06
C GLU A 21 -19.80 4.72 -7.84
N LEU A 22 -19.53 4.13 -6.67
CA LEU A 22 -20.17 4.50 -5.40
C LEU A 22 -19.69 5.87 -4.86
N ASN A 23 -18.66 6.48 -5.46
CA ASN A 23 -18.11 7.77 -5.08
C ASN A 23 -17.71 7.86 -3.60
N VAL A 24 -17.09 6.80 -3.08
CA VAL A 24 -16.59 6.70 -1.70
C VAL A 24 -15.07 6.78 -1.65
N THR A 25 -14.52 7.27 -0.53
CA THR A 25 -13.08 7.17 -0.27
C THR A 25 -12.77 5.80 0.33
N THR A 26 -12.04 4.95 -0.41
CA THR A 26 -11.68 3.60 0.05
C THR A 26 -10.22 3.52 0.47
N ILE A 27 -9.97 2.85 1.59
CA ILE A 27 -8.64 2.36 1.99
C ILE A 27 -8.67 0.83 1.89
N ALA A 28 -7.82 0.29 1.02
CA ALA A 28 -7.61 -1.15 0.89
C ALA A 28 -6.23 -1.53 1.43
N THR A 29 -6.15 -2.65 2.14
CA THR A 29 -4.89 -3.18 2.70
C THR A 29 -4.42 -4.38 1.91
N SER A 30 -3.13 -4.43 1.57
CA SER A 30 -2.48 -5.59 0.96
C SER A 30 -1.16 -5.88 1.67
N GLU A 31 -0.76 -7.15 1.65
CA GLU A 31 0.55 -7.59 2.10
C GLU A 31 1.61 -7.37 1.01
N ILE A 32 2.82 -7.02 1.43
CA ILE A 32 4.03 -7.01 0.60
C ILE A 32 4.74 -8.35 0.83
N PRO A 33 4.90 -9.22 -0.18
CA PRO A 33 5.57 -10.51 0.01
C PRO A 33 7.02 -10.32 0.50
N THR A 34 7.34 -10.91 1.64
CA THR A 34 8.66 -10.83 2.25
C THR A 34 9.75 -11.36 1.31
N GLY A 35 10.86 -10.62 1.17
CA GLY A 35 11.98 -11.02 0.31
C GLY A 35 11.78 -10.73 -1.18
N THR A 36 10.74 -9.96 -1.54
CA THR A 36 10.49 -9.52 -2.91
C THR A 36 10.51 -7.99 -3.00
N ASN A 37 10.80 -7.46 -4.18
CA ASN A 37 10.59 -6.04 -4.49
C ASN A 37 9.16 -5.76 -5.00
N THR A 38 8.27 -6.75 -4.97
CA THR A 38 6.88 -6.58 -5.43
C THR A 38 6.06 -5.94 -4.33
N LEU A 39 5.33 -4.86 -4.64
CA LEU A 39 4.56 -4.08 -3.66
C LEU A 39 3.22 -4.73 -3.27
N SER A 40 2.85 -5.83 -3.91
CA SER A 40 1.65 -6.60 -3.62
C SER A 40 1.83 -8.04 -4.08
N ARG A 41 0.98 -8.93 -3.56
CA ARG A 41 1.05 -10.38 -3.84
C ARG A 41 0.78 -10.71 -5.30
N TYR A 42 -0.05 -9.92 -5.98
CA TYR A 42 -0.40 -10.16 -7.38
C TYR A 42 0.20 -9.12 -8.33
N GLY A 43 0.80 -8.02 -7.83
CA GLY A 43 1.46 -7.01 -8.65
C GLY A 43 0.49 -6.21 -9.52
N VAL A 44 -0.80 -6.21 -9.17
CA VAL A 44 -1.89 -5.60 -9.94
C VAL A 44 -2.52 -4.45 -9.16
N GLU A 45 -2.63 -4.64 -7.85
CA GLU A 45 -3.29 -3.77 -6.88
C GLU A 45 -2.74 -2.33 -6.96
N GLU A 46 -1.42 -2.20 -7.07
CA GLU A 46 -0.72 -0.91 -7.16
C GLU A 46 -0.99 -0.14 -8.48
N PHE A 47 -1.31 -0.86 -9.56
CA PHE A 47 -1.64 -0.27 -10.85
C PHE A 47 -3.08 0.22 -10.87
N LEU A 48 -3.98 -0.46 -10.18
CA LEU A 48 -5.39 -0.06 -10.09
C LEU A 48 -5.54 1.14 -9.16
N ALA A 49 -4.95 1.10 -7.96
CA ALA A 49 -5.13 2.12 -6.94
C ALA A 49 -4.69 3.54 -7.40
N SER A 50 -5.52 4.54 -7.09
CA SER A 50 -5.23 5.96 -7.32
C SER A 50 -4.13 6.49 -6.40
N GLY A 51 -3.98 5.90 -5.21
CA GLY A 51 -2.90 6.18 -4.25
C GLY A 51 -2.30 4.90 -3.69
N VAL A 52 -1.01 4.93 -3.35
CA VAL A 52 -0.29 3.81 -2.72
C VAL A 52 0.55 4.34 -1.58
N ILE A 53 0.23 3.91 -0.36
CA ILE A 53 0.98 4.19 0.87
C ILE A 53 1.66 2.90 1.29
N VAL A 54 2.97 2.96 1.52
CA VAL A 54 3.77 1.80 1.92
C VAL A 54 4.16 1.93 3.38
N LEU A 55 3.83 0.90 4.17
CA LEU A 55 4.33 0.70 5.52
C LEU A 55 5.46 -0.32 5.45
N ARG A 56 6.69 0.12 5.72
CA ARG A 56 7.91 -0.69 5.61
C ARG A 56 8.48 -0.95 7.00
N LEU A 57 8.89 -2.20 7.25
CA LEU A 57 9.71 -2.57 8.39
C LEU A 57 11.15 -2.73 7.91
N ILE A 58 12.05 -1.91 8.42
CA ILE A 58 13.47 -1.93 8.08
C ILE A 58 14.23 -2.60 9.23
N ARG A 59 15.23 -3.40 8.89
CA ARG A 59 16.14 -4.03 9.85
C ARG A 59 17.55 -3.50 9.65
N GLU A 60 18.09 -2.88 10.68
CA GLU A 60 19.49 -2.44 10.73
C GLU A 60 20.19 -3.18 11.88
N GLY A 61 20.99 -4.18 11.53
CA GLY A 61 21.60 -5.09 12.51
C GLY A 61 20.55 -5.88 13.30
N THR A 62 20.43 -5.58 14.59
CA THR A 62 19.46 -6.19 15.51
C THR A 62 18.24 -5.30 15.79
N VAL A 63 18.23 -4.08 15.25
CA VAL A 63 17.17 -3.10 15.47
C VAL A 63 16.19 -3.12 14.30
N PHE A 64 14.90 -3.05 14.62
CA PHE A 64 13.84 -2.85 13.63
C PHE A 64 13.25 -1.45 13.77
N SER A 65 13.13 -0.75 12.65
CA SER A 65 12.46 0.55 12.54
C SER A 65 11.28 0.46 11.56
N ARG A 66 10.29 1.33 11.72
CA ARG A 66 9.12 1.39 10.83
C ARG A 66 9.13 2.72 10.10
N GLU A 67 8.91 2.65 8.78
CA GLU A 67 8.82 3.82 7.92
C GLU A 67 7.54 3.78 7.09
N LEU A 68 6.99 4.96 6.84
CA LEU A 68 5.84 5.19 5.96
C LEU A 68 6.29 6.11 4.83
N TYR A 69 5.96 5.77 3.59
CA TYR A 69 6.12 6.69 2.47
C TYR A 69 4.97 6.56 1.46
N VAL A 70 4.74 7.62 0.71
CA VAL A 70 3.75 7.65 -0.37
C VAL A 70 4.45 7.29 -1.67
N ARG A 71 4.11 6.13 -2.25
CA ARG A 71 4.72 5.64 -3.48
C ARG A 71 4.12 6.28 -4.74
N LYS A 72 2.83 6.63 -4.66
CA LYS A 72 2.00 7.13 -5.75
C LYS A 72 0.80 7.88 -5.16
N MET A 73 0.47 9.04 -5.73
CA MET A 73 -0.86 9.66 -5.67
C MET A 73 -1.18 10.26 -7.03
N ARG A 74 -2.17 9.73 -7.74
CA ARG A 74 -2.56 10.23 -9.07
C ARG A 74 -3.19 11.61 -8.95
N GLY A 75 -2.81 12.50 -9.85
CA GLY A 75 -3.44 13.83 -10.01
C GLY A 75 -3.03 14.87 -8.96
N VAL A 76 -2.18 14.53 -7.99
CA VAL A 76 -1.74 15.46 -6.94
C VAL A 76 -0.26 15.28 -6.62
N ASN A 77 0.37 16.37 -6.17
CA ASN A 77 1.72 16.29 -5.59
C ASN A 77 1.66 15.63 -4.21
N HIS A 78 2.73 14.92 -3.85
CA HIS A 78 2.90 14.33 -2.53
C HIS A 78 4.38 14.34 -2.13
N SER A 79 4.64 14.17 -0.83
CA SER A 79 6.01 14.01 -0.34
C SER A 79 6.64 12.72 -0.87
N LEU A 80 7.91 12.79 -1.24
CA LEU A 80 8.75 11.63 -1.60
C LEU A 80 9.62 11.15 -0.44
N ASN A 81 9.51 11.78 0.73
CA ASN A 81 10.28 11.39 1.92
C ASN A 81 9.70 10.12 2.54
N ALA A 82 10.58 9.34 3.17
CA ALA A 82 10.20 8.32 4.12
C ALA A 82 10.09 8.94 5.51
N TYR A 83 9.02 8.60 6.22
CA TYR A 83 8.71 9.13 7.54
C TYR A 83 8.75 8.00 8.58
N PRO A 84 9.58 8.08 9.62
CA PRO A 84 9.54 7.11 10.70
C PRO A 84 8.20 7.22 11.44
N PHE A 85 7.64 6.07 11.83
CA PHE A 85 6.44 6.03 12.64
C PHE A 85 6.52 5.00 13.76
N VAL A 86 5.72 5.23 14.79
CA VAL A 86 5.50 4.27 15.89
C VAL A 86 4.01 3.95 16.00
N ILE A 87 3.70 2.79 16.58
CA ILE A 87 2.32 2.44 16.92
C ILE A 87 2.16 2.60 18.42
N GLN A 88 1.34 3.54 18.85
CA GLN A 88 1.10 3.86 20.27
C GLN A 88 -0.29 3.39 20.70
N TYR A 89 -0.38 2.81 21.90
CA TYR A 89 -1.65 2.42 22.50
C TYR A 89 -2.60 3.63 22.62
N GLY A 90 -3.85 3.46 22.22
CA GLY A 90 -4.86 4.52 22.22
C GLY A 90 -4.69 5.62 21.15
N ARG A 91 -3.60 5.60 20.36
CA ARG A 91 -3.33 6.60 19.30
C ARG A 91 -3.18 6.01 17.90
N GLY A 92 -2.76 4.76 17.80
CA GLY A 92 -2.51 4.10 16.51
C GLY A 92 -1.17 4.52 15.90
N ILE A 93 -1.14 4.74 14.58
CA ILE A 93 0.06 5.16 13.85
C ILE A 93 0.36 6.63 14.16
N VAL A 94 1.53 6.88 14.74
CA VAL A 94 2.02 8.22 15.06
C VAL A 94 3.27 8.49 14.23
N ILE A 95 3.19 9.50 13.37
CA ILE A 95 4.31 9.98 12.56
C ILE A 95 4.98 11.11 13.34
N SER A 96 6.28 10.95 13.60
CA SER A 96 7.09 12.00 14.24
C SER A 96 7.53 12.99 13.16
N ILE A 97 6.81 14.11 13.04
CA ILE A 97 7.18 15.27 12.22
C ILE A 97 8.02 16.26 13.02
#